data_AF-A0A1V5ZIK5-F1
#
_entry.id   AF-A0A1V5ZIK5-F1
#
_cell.length_a   1.000
_cell.length_b   1.000
_cell.length_c   1.000
_cell.angle_alpha   90.00
_cell.angle_beta   90.00
_cell.angle_gamma   90.00
#
_symmetry.space_group_name_H-M   'P 1'
#
loop_
_entity.id
_entity.type
_entity.pdbx_description
1 polymer ?
#
loop_
_entity_poly.entity_id
_entity_poly.type
_entity_poly.pdbx_seq_one_letter_code
_entity_poly.pdbx_strand_id
1 'polypeptide(L)'
;MAKIEDLINEITDARIRGEIAREVAEVKRQKKFGLVFEEHIPELLLIPGLPVKPGLRVVKRGGDVRSAFVVEKVHANGRAIIRTEKGDDITETALTKDLIVIKRFGSLSFQH
;
A
#
# COMPACT_ATOMS: atom_id res chain seq x y z
N MET A 1 -1.64 -1.40 29.05
CA MET A 1 -0.82 -2.53 29.57
C MET A 1 -0.49 -2.43 31.06
N ALA A 2 -0.37 -1.24 31.67
CA ALA A 2 0.01 -1.08 33.08
C ALA A 2 -0.83 -1.94 34.06
N LYS A 3 -2.16 -1.95 33.89
CA LYS A 3 -3.09 -2.71 34.73
C LYS A 3 -2.85 -4.23 34.79
N ILE A 4 -2.24 -4.83 33.76
CA ILE A 4 -1.92 -6.27 33.76
C ILE A 4 -0.66 -6.52 34.60
N GLU A 5 0.33 -5.64 34.51
CA GLU A 5 1.56 -5.72 35.31
C GLU A 5 1.25 -5.49 36.80
N ASP A 6 0.31 -4.60 37.11
CA ASP A 6 -0.18 -4.39 38.48
C ASP A 6 -0.83 -5.67 39.06
N LEU A 7 -1.69 -6.35 38.29
CA LEU A 7 -2.34 -7.60 38.70
C LEU A 7 -1.35 -8.77 38.86
N ILE A 8 -0.24 -8.79 38.11
CA ILE A 8 0.82 -9.80 38.27
C ILE A 8 1.55 -9.60 39.61
N ASN A 9 1.71 -8.35 40.05
CA ASN A 9 2.34 -8.04 41.33
C ASN A 9 1.45 -8.39 42.54
N GLU A 10 0.14 -8.49 42.35
CA GLU A 10 -0.81 -8.96 43.37
C GLU A 10 -0.78 -10.49 43.58
N ILE A 11 -0.05 -11.24 42.75
CA ILE A 11 0.09 -12.70 42.89
C ILE A 11 1.04 -13.03 44.05
N THR A 12 0.49 -13.62 45.11
CA THR A 12 1.22 -14.01 46.33
C THR A 12 2.25 -15.11 46.06
N ASP A 13 1.94 -16.07 45.19
CA ASP A 13 2.83 -17.18 44.83
C ASP A 13 3.95 -16.72 43.88
N ALA A 14 5.19 -16.79 44.36
CA ALA A 14 6.36 -16.34 43.62
C ALA A 14 6.65 -17.15 42.36
N ARG A 15 6.29 -18.44 42.33
CA ARG A 15 6.48 -19.32 41.18
C ARG A 15 5.50 -18.95 40.07
N ILE A 16 4.22 -18.82 40.41
CA ILE A 16 3.16 -18.45 39.46
C ILE A 16 3.38 -17.03 38.92
N ARG A 17 3.77 -16.09 39.79
CA ARG A 17 4.11 -14.72 39.39
C ARG A 17 5.24 -14.69 38.35
N GLY A 18 6.29 -15.48 38.56
CA GLY A 18 7.42 -15.55 37.63
C GLY A 18 7.05 -16.16 36.28
N GLU A 19 6.26 -17.23 36.27
CA GLU A 19 5.79 -17.88 35.04
C GLU A 19 4.92 -16.95 34.20
N ILE A 20 3.95 -16.27 34.81
CA ILE A 20 3.03 -15.35 34.12
C ILE A 20 3.77 -14.09 33.65
N ALA A 21 4.67 -13.52 34.45
CA ALA A 21 5.45 -12.36 34.05
C ALA A 21 6.31 -12.65 32.81
N ARG A 22 6.91 -13.86 32.74
CA ARG A 22 7.71 -14.29 31.58
C ARG A 22 6.85 -14.40 30.33
N GLU A 23 5.70 -15.05 30.43
CA GLU A 23 4.77 -15.25 29.32
C GLU A 23 4.22 -13.91 28.80
N VAL A 24 3.84 -13.00 29.70
CA VAL A 24 3.35 -11.66 29.33
C VAL A 24 4.46 -10.83 28.68
N ALA A 25 5.71 -10.93 29.13
CA ALA A 25 6.84 -10.29 28.48
C ALA A 25 7.12 -10.86 27.08
N GLU A 26 6.90 -12.15 26.86
CA GLU A 26 7.01 -12.79 25.54
C GLU A 26 5.90 -12.34 24.59
N VAL A 27 4.65 -12.31 25.06
CA VAL A 27 3.50 -11.80 24.30
C VAL A 27 3.68 -10.32 23.94
N LYS A 28 4.24 -9.50 24.84
CA LYS A 28 4.56 -8.08 24.59
C LYS A 28 5.67 -7.91 23.55
N ARG A 29 6.62 -8.83 23.48
CA ARG A 29 7.67 -8.85 22.44
C ARG A 29 7.10 -9.23 21.07
N GLN A 30 6.19 -10.20 21.02
CA GLN A 30 5.61 -10.68 19.76
C GLN A 30 4.50 -9.76 19.23
N LYS A 31 3.69 -9.17 20.12
CA LYS A 31 2.66 -8.19 19.77
C LYS A 31 3.10 -6.79 20.17
N LYS A 32 3.83 -6.11 19.28
CA LYS A 32 3.77 -4.64 19.22
C LYS A 32 2.31 -4.27 18.91
N PHE A 33 1.49 -4.11 19.95
CA PHE A 33 0.21 -3.42 19.83
C PHE A 33 0.51 -1.95 19.53
N GLY A 34 0.71 -1.65 18.26
CA GLY A 34 1.14 -0.34 17.78
C GLY A 34 1.42 -0.42 16.29
N LEU A 35 0.38 -0.10 15.52
CA LEU A 35 0.28 -0.17 14.06
C LEU A 35 0.33 -1.59 13.48
N VAL A 36 -0.83 -2.24 13.51
CA VAL A 36 -1.20 -3.15 12.42
C VAL A 36 -1.38 -2.26 11.19
N PHE A 37 -0.30 -2.01 10.46
CA PHE A 37 -0.45 -1.67 9.05
C PHE A 37 -0.96 -2.94 8.40
N GLU A 38 -2.29 -3.10 8.30
CA GLU A 38 -2.77 -3.69 7.07
C GLU A 38 -2.14 -2.82 5.99
N GLU A 39 -1.25 -3.39 5.16
CA GLU A 39 -0.82 -2.72 3.93
C GLU A 39 -2.13 -2.39 3.22
N HIS A 40 -2.60 -1.17 3.40
CA HIS A 40 -3.75 -0.66 2.69
C HIS A 40 -3.26 -0.63 1.26
N ILE A 41 -3.57 -1.67 0.51
CA ILE A 41 -3.50 -1.64 -0.94
C ILE A 41 -4.46 -0.50 -1.27
N PRO A 42 -3.94 0.65 -1.71
CA PRO A 42 -4.78 1.78 -2.02
C PRO A 42 -5.76 1.30 -3.07
N GLU A 43 -7.04 1.55 -2.82
CA GLU A 43 -8.09 1.11 -3.72
C GLU A 43 -7.81 1.67 -5.12
N LEU A 44 -7.54 0.77 -6.05
CA LEU A 44 -7.30 1.13 -7.43
C LEU A 44 -8.56 0.84 -8.25
N LEU A 45 -9.14 1.90 -8.80
CA LEU A 45 -10.26 1.82 -9.70
C LEU A 45 -9.78 1.85 -11.14
N LEU A 46 -10.10 0.81 -11.90
CA LEU A 46 -9.98 0.81 -13.36
C LEU A 46 -11.14 1.63 -13.94
N ILE A 47 -10.84 2.60 -14.80
CA ILE A 47 -11.83 3.45 -15.47
C ILE A 47 -11.80 3.15 -16.97
N PRO A 48 -12.39 2.02 -17.41
CA PRO A 48 -12.47 1.67 -18.82
C PRO A 48 -13.27 2.73 -19.59
N GLY A 49 -12.83 3.04 -20.81
CA GLY A 49 -13.50 4.00 -21.70
C GLY A 49 -13.09 5.46 -21.46
N LEU A 50 -12.36 5.79 -20.38
CA LEU A 50 -11.80 7.11 -20.23
C LEU A 50 -10.66 7.32 -21.26
N PRO A 51 -10.66 8.42 -22.03
CA PRO A 51 -9.60 8.68 -22.98
C PRO A 51 -8.26 8.88 -22.25
N VAL A 52 -7.22 8.23 -22.78
CA VAL A 52 -5.84 8.37 -22.30
C VAL A 52 -5.35 9.78 -22.62
N LYS A 53 -4.93 10.51 -21.60
CA LYS A 53 -4.40 11.89 -21.69
C LYS A 53 -3.06 11.99 -20.95
N PRO A 54 -2.18 12.93 -21.33
CA PRO A 54 -0.98 13.23 -20.57
C PRO A 54 -1.29 13.51 -19.09
N GLY A 55 -0.43 13.02 -18.20
CA GLY A 55 -0.57 13.13 -16.74
C GLY A 55 -1.50 12.11 -16.09
N LEU A 56 -2.26 11.31 -16.87
CA LEU A 56 -3.08 10.25 -16.29
C LEU A 56 -2.23 9.02 -15.96
N ARG A 57 -2.66 8.31 -14.91
CA ARG A 57 -2.13 6.99 -14.58
C ARG A 57 -2.86 5.93 -15.40
N VAL A 58 -2.12 4.99 -15.93
CA VAL A 58 -2.63 3.89 -16.76
C VAL A 58 -1.98 2.57 -16.37
N VAL A 59 -2.66 1.48 -16.67
CA VAL A 59 -2.09 0.13 -16.68
C VAL A 59 -2.27 -0.47 -18.06
N LYS A 60 -1.39 -1.42 -18.41
CA LYS A 60 -1.59 -2.24 -19.61
C LYS A 60 -2.78 -3.18 -19.39
N ARG A 61 -3.62 -3.33 -20.40
CA ARG A 61 -4.75 -4.28 -20.40
C ARG A 61 -4.21 -5.70 -20.18
N GLY A 62 -4.68 -6.37 -19.12
CA GLY A 62 -4.22 -7.71 -18.74
C GLY A 62 -2.86 -7.76 -18.02
N GLY A 63 -2.25 -6.60 -17.74
CA GLY A 63 -1.03 -6.50 -16.93
C GLY A 63 -1.32 -6.45 -15.43
N ASP A 64 -0.26 -6.49 -14.62
CA ASP A 64 -0.38 -6.29 -13.17
C ASP A 64 -0.84 -4.86 -12.88
N VAL A 65 -1.93 -4.79 -12.13
CA VAL A 65 -2.57 -3.57 -11.65
C VAL A 65 -1.63 -2.74 -10.74
N ARG A 66 -0.62 -3.38 -10.14
CA ARG A 66 0.44 -2.75 -9.34
C ARG A 66 1.52 -2.07 -10.20
N SER A 67 1.63 -2.44 -11.47
CA SER A 67 2.58 -1.87 -12.43
C SER A 67 1.94 -0.69 -13.17
N ALA A 68 1.69 0.38 -12.42
CA ALA A 68 1.14 1.61 -12.95
C ALA A 68 2.18 2.41 -13.74
N PHE A 69 1.72 3.03 -14.82
CA PHE A 69 2.50 3.96 -15.64
C PHE A 69 1.83 5.34 -15.63
N VAL A 70 2.61 6.39 -15.85
CA VAL A 70 2.13 7.75 -16.09
C VAL A 70 2.29 8.06 -17.57
N VAL A 71 1.24 8.61 -18.18
CA VAL A 71 1.27 9.03 -19.58
C VAL A 71 2.02 10.34 -19.70
N GLU A 72 3.08 10.38 -20.48
CA GLU A 72 3.84 11.62 -20.73
C GLU A 72 3.32 12.37 -21.95
N LYS A 73 3.06 11.63 -23.03
CA LYS A 73 2.63 12.21 -24.29
C LYS A 73 1.70 11.27 -25.02
N VAL A 74 0.70 11.82 -25.68
CA VAL A 74 -0.20 11.09 -26.57
C VAL A 74 -0.04 11.65 -27.98
N HIS A 75 0.20 10.77 -28.94
CA HIS A 75 0.36 11.09 -30.34
C HIS A 75 -0.97 10.89 -31.09
N ALA A 76 -1.18 11.66 -32.16
CA ALA A 76 -2.37 11.60 -33.00
C ALA A 76 -2.57 10.23 -33.69
N ASN A 77 -1.53 9.40 -33.78
CA ASN A 77 -1.58 8.04 -34.32
C ASN A 77 -2.09 6.98 -33.31
N GLY A 78 -2.60 7.40 -32.14
CA GLY A 78 -3.09 6.48 -31.12
C GLY A 78 -2.00 5.77 -30.32
N ARG A 79 -0.76 6.29 -30.32
CA ARG A 79 0.32 5.83 -29.45
C ARG A 79 0.50 6.79 -28.27
N ALA A 80 0.80 6.25 -27.11
CA ALA A 80 1.16 6.99 -25.92
C ALA A 80 2.56 6.62 -25.46
N ILE A 81 3.33 7.63 -25.07
CA ILE A 81 4.57 7.48 -24.33
C ILE A 81 4.17 7.38 -22.86
N ILE A 82 4.54 6.26 -22.23
CA ILE A 82 4.24 5.97 -20.84
C ILE A 82 5.53 5.70 -20.09
N ARG A 83 5.55 6.12 -18.82
CA ARG A 83 6.70 6.04 -17.94
C ARG A 83 6.31 5.26 -16.69
N THR A 84 7.15 4.34 -16.23
CA THR A 84 6.85 3.57 -15.02
C THR A 84 6.77 4.49 -13.80
N GLU A 85 5.76 4.29 -12.93
CA GLU A 85 5.63 5.06 -11.69
C GLU A 85 6.59 4.55 -10.59
N LYS A 86 7.03 3.29 -10.69
CA LYS A 86 7.94 2.65 -9.72
C LYS A 86 9.18 2.12 -10.42
N GLY A 87 10.36 2.48 -9.90
CA GLY A 87 11.66 1.96 -10.35
C GLY A 87 12.45 2.96 -11.20
N ASP A 88 13.37 2.44 -12.00
CA ASP A 88 14.09 3.22 -13.02
C ASP A 88 13.08 3.85 -13.97
N ASP A 89 13.30 5.13 -14.30
CA ASP A 89 12.44 6.00 -15.11
C ASP A 89 12.36 5.54 -16.59
N ILE A 90 11.95 4.29 -16.78
CA ILE A 90 11.90 3.63 -18.08
C ILE A 90 10.66 4.13 -18.78
N THR A 91 10.92 4.73 -19.94
CA THR A 91 9.90 5.21 -20.85
C THR A 91 9.70 4.19 -21.97
N GLU A 92 8.45 3.84 -22.24
CA GLU A 92 8.07 2.95 -23.32
C GLU A 92 6.90 3.51 -24.13
N THR A 93 6.69 2.99 -25.33
CA THR A 93 5.58 3.41 -26.19
C THR A 93 4.55 2.30 -26.32
N ALA A 94 3.30 2.58 -25.94
CA ALA A 94 2.18 1.67 -26.02
C ALA A 94 1.03 2.24 -26.87
N LEU A 95 0.14 1.38 -27.37
CA LEU A 95 -1.08 1.82 -28.04
C LEU A 95 -2.12 2.24 -27.00
N THR A 96 -2.82 3.36 -27.22
CA THR A 96 -3.82 3.88 -26.27
C THR A 96 -4.96 2.90 -26.00
N LYS A 97 -5.32 2.06 -26.98
CA LYS A 97 -6.34 1.00 -26.84
C LYS A 97 -5.95 -0.12 -25.87
N ASP A 98 -4.65 -0.32 -25.67
CA ASP A 98 -4.08 -1.35 -24.81
C ASP A 98 -3.83 -0.80 -23.39
N LEU A 99 -4.17 0.47 -23.15
CA LEU A 99 -4.06 1.13 -21.86
C LEU A 99 -5.45 1.31 -21.25
N ILE A 100 -5.51 1.16 -19.93
CA ILE A 100 -6.70 1.41 -19.12
C ILE A 100 -6.32 2.49 -18.11
N VAL A 101 -7.09 3.58 -18.05
CA VAL A 101 -6.89 4.62 -17.05
C VAL A 101 -7.22 4.07 -15.67
N ILE A 102 -6.37 4.39 -14.70
CA ILE A 102 -6.54 3.99 -13.31
C ILE A 102 -6.62 5.21 -12.41
N LYS A 103 -7.40 5.09 -11.32
CA LYS A 103 -7.46 6.08 -10.26
C LYS A 103 -7.16 5.39 -8.93
N ARG A 104 -6.24 5.97 -8.17
CA ARG A 104 -5.85 5.51 -6.84
C ARG A 104 -6.61 6.32 -5.80
N PHE A 105 -7.39 5.68 -4.96
CA PHE A 105 -8.04 6.29 -3.81
C PHE A 105 -7.16 6.08 -2.56
N GLY A 106 -7.15 7.05 -1.65
CA GLY A 106 -6.39 6.97 -0.39
C GLY A 106 -4.98 7.57 -0.39
N SER A 107 -4.56 8.33 -1.41
CA SER A 107 -3.38 9.18 -1.25
C SER A 107 -3.76 10.38 -0.38
N LEU A 108 -3.40 10.33 0.91
CA LEU A 108 -3.36 11.51 1.76
C LEU A 108 -2.39 12.52 1.16
N SER A 109 -2.92 13.48 0.40
CA SER A 109 -2.22 14.70 0.06
C SER A 109 -2.19 15.57 1.32
N PHE A 110 -1.22 15.32 2.21
CA PHE A 110 -0.80 16.34 3.15
C PHE A 110 -0.03 17.40 2.33
N GLN A 111 -0.75 18.45 1.93
CA GLN A 111 -0.14 19.70 1.49
C GLN A 111 0.25 20.49 2.75
N HIS A 112 1.52 20.84 2.86
CA HIS A 112 2.04 21.82 3.81
C HIS A 112 2.36 23.12 3.06
#